data_AF-A0A2G6QWH7-F1
#
_entry.id   AF-A0A2G6QWH7-F1
#
_cell.length_a   1.000
_cell.length_b   1.000
_cell.length_c   1.000
_cell.angle_alpha   90.00
_cell.angle_beta   90.00
_cell.angle_gamma   90.00
#
_symmetry.space_group_name_H-M   'P 1'
#
loop_
_entity.id
_entity.type
_entity.pdbx_description
1 polymer ?
#
loop_
_entity_poly.entity_id
_entity_poly.type
_entity_poly.pdbx_seq_one_letter_code
_entity_poly.pdbx_strand_id
1 'polypeptide(L)' 'MELELNWLAIVIAIIVSMMVAGIWYGKLFGSTWRKLTVVSEVASKKAGNTPMIILFVSNFITAVVMGLQ' A
#
# COMPACT_ATOMS: atom_id res chain seq x y z
N MET A 1 -16.42 -21.71 -15.90
CA MET A 1 -16.41 -20.32 -15.41
C MET A 1 -15.12 -19.72 -15.91
N GLU A 2 -15.21 -18.84 -16.91
CA GLU A 2 -14.05 -18.06 -17.34
C GLU A 2 -13.89 -16.90 -16.37
N LEU A 3 -12.69 -16.75 -15.81
CA LEU A 3 -12.36 -15.62 -14.94
C LEU A 3 -11.95 -14.45 -15.83
N GLU A 4 -12.88 -13.53 -16.09
CA GLU A 4 -12.57 -12.28 -16.78
C GLU A 4 -12.12 -11.21 -15.76
N LEU A 5 -10.82 -10.97 -15.70
CA LEU A 5 -10.27 -9.89 -14.89
C LEU A 5 -10.38 -8.55 -15.63
N ASN A 6 -11.06 -7.58 -15.01
CA ASN A 6 -11.01 -6.19 -15.47
C ASN A 6 -9.69 -5.53 -15.05
N TRP A 7 -8.67 -5.67 -15.90
CA TRP A 7 -7.33 -5.13 -15.66
C TRP A 7 -7.31 -3.61 -15.46
N LEU A 8 -8.20 -2.87 -16.12
CA LEU A 8 -8.30 -1.42 -15.93
C LEU A 8 -8.74 -1.08 -14.49
N ALA A 9 -9.74 -1.80 -13.98
CA ALA A 9 -10.20 -1.63 -12.60
C ALA A 9 -9.09 -1.97 -11.59
N ILE A 10 -8.32 -3.04 -11.83
CA ILE A 10 -7.20 -3.45 -10.98
C ILE A 10 -6.13 -2.35 -10.94
N VAL A 11 -5.74 -1.80 -12.09
CA VAL A 11 -4.74 -0.73 -12.18
C VAL A 11 -5.20 0.53 -11.44
N ILE A 12 -6.46 0.94 -11.64
CA ILE A 12 -7.04 2.09 -10.93
C ILE A 12 -7.04 1.84 -9.41
N ALA A 13 -7.44 0.66 -8.96
CA ALA A 13 -7.47 0.30 -7.55
C ALA A 13 -6.07 0.40 -6.91
N ILE A 14 -5.02 -0.04 -7.60
CA ILE A 14 -3.64 0.06 -7.12
C ILE A 14 -3.19 1.52 -7.03
N ILE A 15 -3.47 2.33 -8.06
CA ILE A 15 -3.11 3.76 -8.07
C ILE A 15 -3.76 4.47 -6.90
N VAL A 16 -5.07 4.32 -6.72
CA VAL A 16 -5.82 4.95 -5.63
C VAL A 16 -5.28 4.48 -4.28
N SER A 17 -5.04 3.18 -4.11
CA SER A 17 -4.52 2.63 -2.86
C SER A 17 -3.14 3.20 -2.51
N MET A 18 -2.26 3.37 -3.50
CA MET A 18 -0.94 3.97 -3.31
C MET A 18 -0.99 5.46 -3.03
N MET A 19 -1.91 6.19 -3.66
CA MET A 19 -2.14 7.60 -3.33
C MET A 19 -2.58 7.76 -1.86
N VAL A 20 -3.53 6.93 -1.41
CA VAL A 20 -3.97 6.92 0.00
C VAL A 20 -2.80 6.59 0.92
N ALA A 21 -2.02 5.54 0.61
CA ALA A 21 -0.86 5.15 1.40
C ALA A 21 0.18 6.29 1.50
N GLY A 22 0.49 6.95 0.39
CA GLY A 22 1.44 8.07 0.36
C GLY A 22 0.97 9.26 1.19
N ILE A 23 -0.32 9.62 1.10
CA ILE A 23 -0.91 10.69 1.90
C ILE A 23 -0.90 10.32 3.39
N TRP A 24 -1.25 9.08 3.73
CA TRP A 24 -1.31 8.57 5.10
C TRP A 24 0.07 8.54 5.77
N TYR A 25 1.03 7.81 5.20
CA TYR A 25 2.36 7.60 5.77
C TYR A 25 3.32 8.79 5.54
N GLY A 26 2.98 9.70 4.62
CA GLY A 26 3.74 10.91 4.36
C GLY A 26 3.24 12.12 5.16
N LYS A 27 2.14 12.73 4.69
CA LYS A 27 1.71 14.06 5.14
C LYS A 27 0.84 14.05 6.38
N LEU A 28 -0.07 13.08 6.51
CA LEU A 28 -1.10 13.13 7.55
C LEU A 28 -0.67 12.48 8.86
N PHE A 29 -0.23 11.22 8.81
CA PHE A 29 -0.14 10.39 10.02
C PHE A 29 1.21 9.70 10.22
N GLY A 30 2.15 9.79 9.28
CA GLY A 30 3.45 9.10 9.39
C GLY A 30 4.24 9.43 10.66
N SER A 31 4.27 10.71 11.07
CA SER A 31 4.98 11.15 12.28
C SER A 31 4.25 10.72 13.56
N THR A 32 2.92 10.86 13.59
CA THR A 32 2.07 10.46 14.72
C THR A 32 2.12 8.95 14.93
N TRP A 33 1.94 8.16 13.87
CA TRP A 33 2.04 6.71 13.91
C TRP A 33 3.38 6.26 14.50
N ARG A 34 4.50 6.86 14.04
CA ARG A 34 5.84 6.53 14.54
C ARG A 34 6.00 6.76 16.04
N LYS A 35 5.44 7.87 16.56
CA LYS A 35 5.45 8.17 18.00
C LYS A 35 4.65 7.16 18.80
N LEU A 36 3.50 6.71 18.27
CA LEU A 36 2.61 5.76 18.93
C LEU A 36 3.14 4.32 18.90
N THR A 37 3.87 3.94 17.85
CA THR A 37 4.39 2.57 17.67
C THR A 37 5.81 2.37 18.19
N VAL A 38 6.47 3.42 18.70
CA VAL A 38 7.85 3.39 19.20
C VAL A 38 8.86 2.93 18.12
N VAL A 39 8.49 3.03 16.84
CA VAL A 39 9.40 2.72 15.74
C VAL A 39 10.43 3.85 15.62
N SER A 40 11.71 3.54 15.77
CA SER A 40 12.74 4.57 15.65
C SER A 40 12.91 5.08 14.21
N GLU A 41 13.33 6.34 14.07
CA GLU A 41 13.64 6.92 12.76
C GLU A 41 14.81 6.19 12.08
N VAL A 42 15.81 5.76 12.86
CA VAL A 42 16.95 4.98 12.38
C VAL A 42 16.49 3.64 11.79
N ALA A 43 15.60 2.92 12.48
CA ALA A 43 15.03 1.68 11.97
C ALA A 43 14.21 1.92 10.69
N SER A 44 13.41 3.00 10.65
CA SER A 44 12.62 3.39 9.48
C SER A 44 13.51 3.68 8.26
N LYS A 45 14.59 4.45 8.45
CA LYS A 45 15.55 4.75 7.38
C LYS A 45 16.28 3.51 6.89
N LYS A 46 16.67 2.61 7.80
CA LYS A 46 17.32 1.33 7.45
C LYS A 46 16.39 0.42 6.64
N ALA A 47 15.10 0.40 6.95
CA ALA A 47 14.10 -0.37 6.19
C ALA A 47 13.89 0.19 4.78
N GLY A 48 14.15 1.49 4.57
CA GLY A 48 14.04 2.15 3.28
C GLY A 48 12.65 1.98 2.65
N ASN A 49 12.62 1.59 1.38
CA ASN A 49 11.37 1.43 0.61
C ASN A 49 10.75 0.03 0.75
N THR A 50 11.39 -0.91 1.45
CA THR A 50 10.91 -2.29 1.56
C THR A 50 9.46 -2.38 2.05
N PRO A 51 9.01 -1.65 3.09
CA PRO A 51 7.62 -1.69 3.53
C PRO A 51 6.63 -1.18 2.48
N MET A 52 7.01 -0.17 1.69
CA MET A 52 6.16 0.37 0.61
C MET A 52 6.04 -0.60 -0.56
N ILE A 53 7.12 -1.33 -0.87
CA ILE A 53 7.09 -2.39 -1.89
C ILE A 53 6.19 -3.53 -1.44
N ILE A 54 6.30 -3.96 -0.18
CA ILE A 54 5.42 -4.99 0.39
C ILE A 54 3.97 -4.53 0.30
N LEU A 55 3.66 -3.30 0.70
CA LEU A 55 2.32 -2.73 0.62
C LEU A 55 1.78 -2.69 -0.82
N PHE A 56 2.61 -2.29 -1.79
CA PHE A 56 2.25 -2.30 -3.20
C PHE A 56 1.84 -3.71 -3.67
N VAL A 57 2.67 -4.72 -3.36
CA VAL A 57 2.38 -6.12 -3.71
C VAL A 57 1.12 -6.62 -3.00
N SER A 58 0.95 -6.32 -1.71
CA SER A 58 -0.26 -6.68 -0.96
C SER A 58 -1.51 -6.06 -1.56
N ASN A 59 -1.45 -4.79 -1.98
CA ASN A 59 -2.57 -4.10 -2.62
C ASN A 59 -2.86 -4.66 -4.02
N PHE A 60 -1.82 -5.01 -4.79
CA PHE A 60 -1.98 -5.70 -6.08
C PHE A 60 -2.71 -7.03 -5.90
N ILE A 61 -2.26 -7.88 -4.98
CA ILE A 61 -2.89 -9.18 -4.69
C ILE A 61 -4.34 -8.98 -4.25
N THR A 62 -4.58 -8.02 -3.35
CA THR A 62 -5.95 -7.70 -2.89
C THR A 62 -6.84 -7.28 -4.05
N ALA A 63 -6.36 -6.40 -4.95
CA ALA A 63 -7.11 -5.94 -6.10
C ALA A 63 -7.44 -7.08 -7.07
N VAL A 64 -6.48 -7.99 -7.33
CA VAL A 64 -6.71 -9.18 -8.16
C VAL A 64 -7.76 -10.07 -7.51
N VAL A 65 -7.64 -10.37 -6.22
CA VAL A 65 -8.59 -11.24 -5.49
C VAL A 65 -9.99 -10.64 -5.48
N MET A 66 -10.12 -9.34 -5.21
CA MET A 66 -11.42 -8.66 -5.24
C MET A 66 -12.02 -8.58 -6.64
N GLY A 67 -11.17 -8.59 -7.68
CA GLY A 67 -11.58 -8.62 -9.09
C GLY A 67 -11.94 -10.01 -9.63
N LEU A 68 -11.76 -11.07 -8.84
CA LEU A 68 -12.29 -12.40 -9.14
C LEU A 68 -13.78 -12.40 -8.79
N GLN A 69 -14.63 -12.07 -9.76
CA GLN A 69 -16.09 -12.00 -9.61
C GLN A 69 -16.77 -12.76 -10.75
#